data_AF-A0A514JKJ7-F1
#
_entry.id   AF-A0A514JKJ7-F1
#
_cell.length_a   1.000
_cell.length_b   1.000
_cell.length_c   1.000
_cell.angle_alpha   90.00
_cell.angle_beta   90.00
_cell.angle_gamma   90.00
#
_symmetry.space_group_name_H-M   'P 1'
#
loop_
_entity.id
_entity.type
_entity.pdbx_description
1 polymer ?
#
loop_
_entity_poly.entity_id
_entity_poly.type
_entity_poly.pdbx_seq_one_letter_code
_entity_poly.pdbx_strand_id
1 'polypeptide(L)'
;MNARTEPEPAGSDAPERPPLVRELLLVTGLFLLYKAGRRLAAGHTGEALGNGRDMWDLERALHLPGEGAVQSLLLHGDGVVQLANTYYAAVHFPATAVFLVWLWLRRPAHYVWARRVLAAVTAAALVLHLTFPLAPPRLLPATGLVDTARLYGPSVYGPPRTDQLSNQFAAMPSLHFGWALMVAVGLIVVARTRWRWLWLLHPAVTLLVIVGTANHFWLDALVATALLGLALALARPPGRTASGTGRPATRPAPARDRALVGAGR
;
A
#
# COMPACT_ATOMS: atom_id res chain seq x y z
N MET A 1 -36.39 -50.50 -11.54
CA MET A 1 -35.02 -50.13 -11.12
C MET A 1 -34.84 -48.64 -11.44
N ASN A 2 -35.21 -47.75 -10.52
CA ASN A 2 -35.17 -46.30 -10.75
C ASN A 2 -33.84 -45.76 -10.24
N ALA A 3 -32.91 -45.51 -11.15
CA ALA A 3 -31.64 -44.85 -10.85
C ALA A 3 -31.92 -43.42 -10.37
N ARG A 4 -31.68 -43.16 -9.08
CA ARG A 4 -31.61 -41.81 -8.54
C ARG A 4 -30.25 -41.25 -8.94
N THR A 5 -30.24 -40.31 -9.88
CA THR A 5 -29.07 -39.46 -10.12
C THR A 5 -28.91 -38.56 -8.90
N GLU A 6 -27.91 -38.83 -8.07
CA GLU A 6 -27.51 -37.92 -7.00
C GLU A 6 -26.99 -36.62 -7.62
N PRO A 7 -27.37 -35.44 -7.11
CA PRO A 7 -26.80 -34.19 -7.56
C PRO A 7 -25.32 -34.13 -7.14
N GLU A 8 -24.42 -33.84 -8.10
CA GLU A 8 -23.02 -33.56 -7.79
C GLU A 8 -22.90 -32.49 -6.70
N PRO A 9 -21.98 -32.65 -5.73
CA PRO A 9 -21.73 -31.62 -4.74
C PRO A 9 -21.23 -30.38 -5.47
N ALA A 10 -22.05 -29.32 -5.44
CA ALA A 10 -21.67 -28.01 -5.95
C ALA A 10 -20.33 -27.61 -5.30
N GLY A 11 -19.26 -27.61 -6.10
CA GLY A 11 -17.95 -27.15 -5.67
C GLY A 11 -18.11 -25.79 -5.01
N SER A 12 -17.56 -25.63 -3.80
CA SER A 12 -17.68 -24.38 -3.08
C SER A 12 -17.00 -23.28 -3.89
N ASP A 13 -17.79 -22.38 -4.51
CA ASP A 13 -17.35 -21.14 -5.19
C ASP A 13 -16.65 -20.14 -4.24
N ALA A 14 -16.20 -20.59 -3.06
CA ALA A 14 -15.40 -19.79 -2.16
C ALA A 14 -14.02 -19.58 -2.81
N PRO A 15 -13.58 -18.32 -3.01
CA PRO A 15 -12.29 -18.05 -3.62
C PRO A 15 -11.17 -18.72 -2.81
N GLU A 16 -10.48 -19.67 -3.44
CA GLU A 16 -9.40 -20.43 -2.81
C GLU A 16 -8.22 -19.52 -2.42
N ARG A 17 -7.57 -19.87 -1.31
CA ARG A 17 -6.39 -19.16 -0.83
C ARG A 17 -5.21 -19.44 -1.76
N PRO A 18 -4.45 -18.42 -2.19
CA PRO A 18 -3.22 -18.65 -2.91
C PRO A 18 -2.25 -19.51 -2.09
N PRO A 19 -1.51 -20.45 -2.72
CA PRO A 19 -0.58 -21.31 -2.02
C PRO A 19 0.59 -20.49 -1.45
N LEU A 20 0.88 -20.69 -0.16
CA LEU A 20 1.93 -19.96 0.59
C LEU A 20 3.30 -19.98 -0.09
N VAL A 21 3.68 -21.10 -0.70
CA VAL A 21 4.96 -21.25 -1.38
C VAL A 21 5.09 -20.27 -2.55
N ARG A 22 4.02 -20.09 -3.34
CA ARG A 22 4.00 -19.12 -4.45
C ARG A 22 4.14 -17.69 -3.92
N GLU A 23 3.49 -17.38 -2.81
CA GLU A 23 3.58 -16.05 -2.18
C GLU A 23 5.00 -15.77 -1.68
N LEU A 24 5.63 -16.74 -1.01
CA LEU A 24 7.01 -16.64 -0.53
C LEU A 24 7.98 -16.45 -1.69
N LEU A 25 7.82 -17.18 -2.80
CA LEU A 25 8.64 -17.01 -3.99
C LEU A 25 8.47 -15.62 -4.64
N LEU A 26 7.24 -15.09 -4.70
CA LEU A 26 6.98 -13.75 -5.22
C LEU A 26 7.61 -12.66 -4.34
N VAL A 27 7.41 -12.74 -3.02
CA VAL A 27 8.00 -11.79 -2.07
C VAL A 27 9.52 -11.85 -2.14
N THR A 28 10.09 -13.05 -2.18
CA THR A 28 11.55 -13.24 -2.30
C THR A 28 12.08 -12.69 -3.61
N GLY A 29 11.40 -12.95 -4.73
CA GLY A 29 11.78 -12.43 -6.05
C GLY A 29 11.72 -10.90 -6.11
N LEU A 30 10.65 -10.28 -5.61
CA LEU A 30 10.54 -8.82 -5.49
C LEU A 30 11.62 -8.25 -4.57
N PHE A 31 11.91 -8.90 -3.46
CA PHE A 31 12.94 -8.47 -2.51
C PHE A 31 14.35 -8.52 -3.14
N LEU A 32 14.66 -9.59 -3.88
CA LEU A 32 15.93 -9.71 -4.59
C LEU A 32 16.07 -8.67 -5.70
N LEU A 33 15.00 -8.43 -6.48
CA LEU A 33 14.98 -7.39 -7.51
C LEU A 33 15.16 -5.99 -6.90
N TYR A 34 14.48 -5.71 -5.79
CA TYR A 34 14.65 -4.49 -5.02
C TYR A 34 16.11 -4.30 -4.56
N LYS A 35 16.71 -5.35 -3.98
CA LYS A 35 18.09 -5.31 -3.52
C LYS A 35 19.08 -5.13 -4.69
N ALA A 36 18.83 -5.78 -5.82
CA ALA A 36 19.65 -5.64 -7.03
C ALA A 36 19.57 -4.23 -7.62
N GLY A 37 18.36 -3.68 -7.77
CA GLY A 37 18.16 -2.31 -8.23
C GLY A 37 18.90 -1.30 -7.36
N ARG A 38 18.85 -1.46 -6.03
CA ARG A 38 19.56 -0.56 -5.11
C ARG A 38 21.08 -0.59 -5.23
N ARG A 39 21.69 -1.74 -5.57
CA ARG A 39 23.14 -1.79 -5.83
C ARG A 39 23.54 -0.93 -7.01
N LEU A 40 22.66 -0.73 -7.98
CA LEU A 40 22.90 0.12 -9.16
C LEU A 40 22.72 1.61 -8.87
N ALA A 41 22.03 1.97 -7.78
CA ALA A 41 21.76 3.36 -7.41
C ALA A 41 22.89 4.05 -6.62
N ALA A 42 23.87 3.28 -6.16
CA ALA A 42 24.94 3.79 -5.29
C ALA A 42 25.90 4.69 -6.09
N GLY A 43 25.86 6.01 -5.88
CA GLY A 43 26.84 6.93 -6.46
C GLY A 43 26.40 8.38 -6.72
N HIS A 44 25.11 8.70 -6.66
CA HIS A 44 24.57 9.98 -7.16
C HIS A 44 24.26 11.03 -6.08
N THR A 45 25.12 11.18 -5.06
CA THR A 45 24.86 12.09 -3.93
C THR A 45 24.68 13.56 -4.35
N GLY A 46 25.50 14.04 -5.30
CA GLY A 46 25.43 15.42 -5.78
C GLY A 46 24.14 15.73 -6.54
N GLU A 47 23.72 14.81 -7.41
CA GLU A 47 22.45 14.89 -8.14
C GLU A 47 21.26 14.86 -7.18
N ALA A 48 21.28 13.97 -6.18
CA ALA A 48 20.23 13.89 -5.16
C ALA A 48 20.03 15.22 -4.42
N LEU A 49 21.12 15.91 -4.07
CA LEU A 49 21.08 17.22 -3.43
C LEU A 49 20.60 18.33 -4.40
N GLY A 50 20.95 18.23 -5.69
CA GLY A 50 20.40 19.09 -6.75
C GLY A 50 18.88 18.96 -6.83
N ASN A 51 18.40 17.75 -7.12
CA ASN A 51 16.98 17.42 -7.19
C ASN A 51 16.24 17.81 -5.91
N GLY A 52 16.87 17.68 -4.74
CA GLY A 52 16.31 18.09 -3.45
C GLY A 52 16.06 19.60 -3.35
N ARG A 53 16.97 20.41 -3.89
CA ARG A 53 16.80 21.87 -3.96
C ARG A 53 15.73 22.25 -4.97
N ASP A 54 15.72 21.63 -6.14
CA ASP A 54 14.70 21.88 -7.16
C ASP A 54 13.30 21.51 -6.65
N MET A 55 13.18 20.38 -5.94
CA MET A 55 11.95 19.99 -5.25
C MET A 55 11.57 21.02 -4.20
N TRP A 56 12.55 21.52 -3.45
CA TRP A 56 12.29 22.54 -2.46
C TRP A 56 11.73 23.82 -3.11
N ASP A 57 12.34 24.31 -4.17
CA ASP A 57 11.88 25.53 -4.84
C ASP A 57 10.51 25.33 -5.53
N LEU A 58 10.26 24.14 -6.07
CA LEU A 58 8.98 23.79 -6.69
C LEU A 58 7.80 23.87 -5.72
N GLU A 59 7.91 23.32 -4.51
CA GLU A 59 6.81 23.39 -3.54
C GLU A 59 6.52 24.82 -3.10
N ARG A 60 7.55 25.66 -3.02
CA ARG A 60 7.43 27.09 -2.73
C ARG A 60 6.77 27.84 -3.89
N ALA A 61 7.10 27.51 -5.13
CA ALA A 61 6.41 28.02 -6.31
C ALA A 61 4.94 27.58 -6.37
N LEU A 62 4.63 26.36 -5.90
CA LEU A 62 3.27 25.83 -5.75
C LEU A 62 2.53 26.35 -4.50
N HIS A 63 3.18 27.19 -3.69
CA HIS A 63 2.62 27.74 -2.45
C HIS A 63 2.15 26.66 -1.47
N LEU A 64 2.84 25.51 -1.43
CA LEU A 64 2.55 24.48 -0.44
C LEU A 64 2.97 24.95 0.97
N PRO A 65 2.30 24.46 2.03
CA PRO A 65 2.67 24.80 3.41
C PRO A 65 4.12 24.41 3.72
N GLY A 66 4.85 25.28 4.43
CA GLY A 66 6.20 24.95 4.86
C GLY A 66 6.24 23.76 5.82
N GLU A 67 7.08 22.78 5.53
CA GLU A 67 7.31 21.58 6.35
C GLU A 67 7.78 21.95 7.75
N GLY A 68 8.46 23.09 7.89
CA GLY A 68 8.91 23.65 9.16
C GLY A 68 7.78 23.92 10.15
N ALA A 69 6.57 24.24 9.68
CA ALA A 69 5.41 24.41 10.55
C ALA A 69 4.96 23.07 11.17
N VAL A 70 5.12 21.95 10.45
CA VAL A 70 4.83 20.61 10.97
C VAL A 70 5.95 20.14 11.88
N GLN A 71 7.20 20.39 11.49
CA GLN A 71 8.36 20.00 12.30
C GLN A 71 8.39 20.74 13.63
N SER A 72 8.08 22.04 13.66
CA SER A 72 8.06 22.81 14.90
C SER A 72 7.12 22.19 15.93
N LEU A 73 5.94 21.71 15.53
CA LEU A 73 5.00 21.00 16.40
C LEU A 73 5.62 19.75 17.05
N LEU A 74 6.39 18.96 16.30
CA LEU A 74 7.08 17.78 16.85
C LEU A 74 8.21 18.17 17.80
N LEU A 75 8.90 19.29 17.54
CA LEU A 75 10.02 19.78 18.35
C LEU A 75 9.59 20.46 19.66
N HIS A 76 8.29 20.56 19.97
CA HIS A 76 7.82 21.08 21.26
C HIS A 76 8.14 20.15 22.45
N GLY A 77 8.50 18.88 22.19
CA GLY A 77 8.92 17.97 23.26
C GLY A 77 9.66 16.75 22.74
N ASP A 78 10.77 16.43 23.41
CA ASP A 78 11.67 15.33 23.05
C ASP A 78 10.93 13.97 22.92
N GLY A 79 9.95 13.72 23.78
CA GLY A 79 9.13 12.51 23.71
C GLY A 79 8.26 12.42 22.44
N VAL A 80 7.77 13.55 21.93
CA VAL A 80 6.92 13.60 20.73
C VAL A 80 7.76 13.30 19.48
N VAL A 81 8.94 13.90 19.37
CA VAL A 81 9.84 13.65 18.24
C VAL A 81 10.42 12.22 18.26
N GLN A 82 10.76 11.68 19.44
CA GLN A 82 11.19 10.29 19.57
C GLN A 82 10.08 9.30 19.20
N LEU A 83 8.84 9.59 19.60
CA LEU A 83 7.68 8.79 19.21
C LEU A 83 7.47 8.84 17.69
N ALA A 84 7.60 10.01 17.07
CA ALA A 84 7.50 10.15 15.61
C ALA A 84 8.62 9.38 14.87
N ASN A 85 9.87 9.50 15.33
CA ASN A 85 10.99 8.73 14.78
C ASN A 85 10.78 7.21 14.95
N THR A 86 10.28 6.78 16.10
CA THR A 86 9.97 5.36 16.37
C THR A 86 8.82 4.87 15.49
N TYR A 87 7.77 5.68 15.31
CA TYR A 87 6.66 5.38 14.41
C TYR A 87 7.17 5.19 12.98
N TYR A 88 7.98 6.13 12.51
CA TYR A 88 8.62 6.09 11.19
C TYR A 88 9.43 4.81 11.00
N ALA A 89 10.20 4.41 12.02
CA ALA A 89 11.03 3.21 11.99
C ALA A 89 10.23 1.90 12.01
N ALA A 90 9.18 1.83 12.83
CA ALA A 90 8.65 0.54 13.28
C ALA A 90 7.27 0.19 12.72
N VAL A 91 6.42 1.16 12.37
CA VAL A 91 4.99 0.86 12.12
C VAL A 91 4.72 0.38 10.71
N HIS A 92 5.45 0.89 9.73
CA HIS A 92 5.14 0.70 8.31
C HIS A 92 5.13 -0.78 7.87
N PHE A 93 6.19 -1.52 8.16
CA PHE A 93 6.29 -2.94 7.76
C PHE A 93 5.31 -3.85 8.53
N PRO A 94 5.26 -3.81 9.88
CA PRO A 94 4.34 -4.65 10.64
C PRO A 94 2.87 -4.36 10.34
N ALA A 95 2.47 -3.09 10.21
CA ALA A 95 1.09 -2.74 9.89
C ALA A 95 0.66 -3.32 8.54
N THR A 96 1.51 -3.18 7.52
CA THR A 96 1.26 -3.74 6.18
C THR A 96 1.22 -5.27 6.20
N ALA A 97 2.13 -5.90 6.94
CA ALA A 97 2.17 -7.36 7.09
C ALA A 97 0.89 -7.89 7.77
N VAL A 98 0.49 -7.29 8.89
CA VAL A 98 -0.75 -7.64 9.61
C VAL A 98 -1.97 -7.48 8.71
N PHE A 99 -2.05 -6.36 7.96
CA PHE A 99 -3.12 -6.13 7.00
C PHE A 99 -3.19 -7.22 5.92
N LEU A 100 -2.05 -7.57 5.31
CA LEU A 100 -1.98 -8.60 4.27
C LEU A 100 -2.30 -9.99 4.81
N VAL A 101 -1.77 -10.37 5.99
CA VAL A 101 -2.08 -11.65 6.65
C VAL A 101 -3.57 -11.73 6.98
N TRP A 102 -4.16 -10.66 7.50
CA TRP A 102 -5.59 -10.61 7.79
C TRP A 102 -6.43 -10.78 6.51
N LEU A 103 -6.08 -10.10 5.41
CA LEU A 103 -6.75 -10.29 4.12
C LEU A 103 -6.57 -11.71 3.60
N TRP A 104 -5.38 -12.30 3.72
CA TRP A 104 -5.12 -13.67 3.28
C TRP A 104 -5.98 -14.69 4.05
N LEU A 105 -6.12 -14.52 5.36
CA LEU A 105 -6.94 -15.39 6.21
C LEU A 105 -8.44 -15.23 5.96
N ARG A 106 -8.92 -13.99 5.85
CA ARG A 106 -10.36 -13.66 5.90
C ARG A 106 -10.98 -13.31 4.54
N ARG A 107 -10.19 -12.81 3.59
CA ARG A 107 -10.64 -12.23 2.31
C ARG A 107 -9.66 -12.52 1.15
N PRO A 108 -9.45 -13.79 0.74
CA PRO A 108 -8.39 -14.16 -0.20
C PRO A 108 -8.41 -13.41 -1.54
N ALA A 109 -9.60 -13.13 -2.09
CA ALA A 109 -9.74 -12.34 -3.32
C ALA A 109 -9.21 -10.90 -3.14
N HIS A 110 -9.48 -10.27 -1.98
CA HIS A 110 -9.02 -8.91 -1.69
C HIS A 110 -7.52 -8.90 -1.37
N TYR A 111 -6.98 -9.99 -0.79
CA TYR A 111 -5.54 -10.16 -0.62
C TYR A 111 -4.80 -10.11 -1.96
N VAL A 112 -5.25 -10.88 -2.96
CA VAL A 112 -4.62 -10.90 -4.29
C VAL A 112 -4.64 -9.52 -4.93
N TRP A 113 -5.75 -8.81 -4.84
CA TRP A 113 -5.88 -7.43 -5.31
C TRP A 113 -4.92 -6.48 -4.58
N ALA A 114 -4.97 -6.45 -3.25
CA ALA A 114 -4.16 -5.54 -2.45
C ALA A 114 -2.66 -5.78 -2.66
N ARG A 115 -2.25 -7.06 -2.72
CA ARG A 115 -0.87 -7.47 -3.03
C ARG A 115 -0.43 -6.98 -4.41
N ARG A 116 -1.28 -7.10 -5.44
CA ARG A 116 -0.94 -6.63 -6.81
C ARG A 116 -0.77 -5.12 -6.84
N VAL A 117 -1.64 -4.37 -6.16
CA VAL A 117 -1.53 -2.91 -6.06
C VAL A 117 -0.26 -2.50 -5.32
N LEU A 118 0.03 -3.11 -4.15
CA LEU A 118 1.25 -2.84 -3.40
C LEU A 118 2.51 -3.18 -4.21
N ALA A 119 2.52 -4.30 -4.93
CA ALA A 119 3.64 -4.67 -5.79
C ALA A 119 3.83 -3.67 -6.93
N ALA A 120 2.75 -3.23 -7.58
CA ALA A 120 2.81 -2.25 -8.66
C ALA A 120 3.33 -0.88 -8.18
N VAL A 121 2.80 -0.38 -7.06
CA VAL A 121 3.25 0.89 -6.47
C VAL A 121 4.70 0.81 -6.01
N THR A 122 5.10 -0.30 -5.40
CA THR A 122 6.49 -0.50 -4.94
C THR A 122 7.47 -0.63 -6.11
N ALA A 123 7.07 -1.30 -7.19
CA ALA A 123 7.89 -1.38 -8.39
C ALA A 123 8.03 -0.01 -9.08
N ALA A 124 6.94 0.75 -9.21
CA ALA A 124 6.98 2.10 -9.75
C ALA A 124 7.85 3.03 -8.89
N ALA A 125 7.71 2.96 -7.56
CA ALA A 125 8.55 3.70 -6.63
C ALA A 125 10.03 3.34 -6.77
N LEU A 126 10.35 2.05 -6.90
CA LEU A 126 11.73 1.61 -7.12
C LEU A 126 12.30 2.20 -8.42
N VAL A 127 11.54 2.17 -9.52
CA VAL A 127 11.99 2.79 -10.79
C VAL A 127 12.29 4.28 -10.58
N LEU A 128 11.38 5.02 -9.93
CA LEU A 128 11.60 6.44 -9.62
C LEU A 128 12.82 6.67 -8.73
N HIS A 129 13.02 5.86 -7.68
CA HIS A 129 14.21 5.95 -6.81
C HIS A 129 15.52 5.73 -7.55
N LEU A 130 15.49 4.96 -8.66
CA LEU A 130 16.66 4.72 -9.50
C LEU A 130 16.88 5.83 -10.52
N THR A 131 15.82 6.37 -11.11
CA THR A 131 15.90 7.37 -12.18
C THR A 131 15.94 8.81 -11.66
N PHE A 132 15.51 9.04 -10.42
CA PHE A 132 15.42 10.35 -9.81
C PHE A 132 15.86 10.27 -8.33
N PRO A 133 17.17 10.21 -8.06
CA PRO A 133 17.66 10.23 -6.69
C PRO A 133 17.27 11.58 -6.06
N LEU A 134 16.76 11.56 -4.83
CA LEU A 134 16.23 12.76 -4.19
C LEU A 134 16.68 12.84 -2.74
N ALA A 135 17.43 13.90 -2.42
CA ALA A 135 17.79 14.20 -1.05
C ALA A 135 16.57 14.72 -0.27
N PRO A 136 16.29 14.16 0.91
CA PRO A 136 15.20 14.58 1.77
C PRO A 136 15.49 15.94 2.44
N PRO A 137 14.45 16.64 2.94
CA PRO A 137 14.59 17.97 3.51
C PRO A 137 15.64 18.08 4.63
N ARG A 138 15.73 17.08 5.52
CA ARG A 138 16.71 17.05 6.63
C ARG A 138 18.18 17.09 6.21
N LEU A 139 18.50 16.74 4.96
CA LEU A 139 19.86 16.75 4.42
C LEU A 139 20.19 18.03 3.64
N LEU A 140 19.23 18.95 3.51
CA LEU A 140 19.37 20.18 2.75
C LEU A 140 19.49 21.39 3.71
N PRO A 141 20.68 22.01 3.82
CA PRO A 141 20.88 23.16 4.71
C PRO A 141 19.94 24.33 4.42
N ALA A 142 19.57 24.53 3.16
CA ALA A 142 18.69 25.62 2.71
C ALA A 142 17.27 25.55 3.30
N THR A 143 16.83 24.37 3.78
CA THR A 143 15.49 24.20 4.35
C THR A 143 15.40 24.66 5.80
N GLY A 144 16.54 24.75 6.50
CA GLY A 144 16.60 25.01 7.94
C GLY A 144 15.99 23.90 8.81
N LEU A 145 15.63 22.75 8.22
CA LEU A 145 14.98 21.64 8.92
C LEU A 145 16.00 20.76 9.66
N VAL A 146 15.57 20.25 10.79
CA VAL A 146 16.38 19.44 11.70
C VAL A 146 16.33 17.96 11.32
N ASP A 147 17.49 17.30 11.32
CA ASP A 147 17.59 15.84 11.26
C ASP A 147 17.23 15.22 12.61
N THR A 148 15.93 14.99 12.81
CA THR A 148 15.38 14.49 14.07
C THR A 148 15.87 13.08 14.41
N ALA A 149 16.12 12.25 13.40
CA ALA A 149 16.60 10.89 13.57
C ALA A 149 18.04 10.89 14.11
N ARG A 150 18.87 11.83 13.66
CA ARG A 150 20.24 12.00 14.14
C ARG A 150 20.32 12.63 15.54
N LEU A 151 19.47 13.60 15.84
CA LEU A 151 19.53 14.34 17.12
C LEU A 151 18.78 13.66 18.27
N TYR A 152 17.60 13.09 18.00
CA TYR A 152 16.73 12.53 19.04
C TYR A 152 16.62 11.00 18.99
N GLY A 153 16.88 10.40 17.82
CA GLY A 153 16.75 8.97 17.61
C GLY A 153 15.30 8.44 17.69
N PRO A 154 15.09 7.15 17.35
CA PRO A 154 16.06 6.26 16.70
C PRO A 154 16.27 6.63 15.21
N SER A 155 17.50 6.45 14.71
CA SER A 155 17.77 6.53 13.27
C SER A 155 17.58 5.17 12.60
N VAL A 156 16.77 5.14 11.54
CA VAL A 156 16.61 3.98 10.64
C VAL A 156 17.74 3.92 9.62
N TYR A 157 18.56 4.97 9.56
CA TYR A 157 19.65 5.09 8.61
C TYR A 157 21.00 4.89 9.31
N GLY A 158 21.74 3.89 8.85
CA GLY A 158 23.12 3.63 9.29
C GLY A 158 24.16 4.51 8.57
N PRO A 159 25.46 4.37 8.92
CA PRO A 159 26.54 5.02 8.20
C PRO A 159 26.45 4.74 6.69
N PRO A 160 26.76 5.71 5.80
CA PRO A 160 26.57 5.61 4.33
C PRO A 160 27.20 4.40 3.64
N ARG A 161 28.06 3.64 4.35
CA ARG A 161 28.83 2.49 3.86
C ARG A 161 28.25 1.13 4.24
N THR A 162 27.21 1.06 5.07
CA THR A 162 26.59 -0.22 5.47
C THR A 162 25.30 -0.45 4.70
N ASP A 163 25.21 -1.60 4.02
CA ASP A 163 24.09 -2.08 3.18
C ASP A 163 22.86 -2.38 4.05
N GLN A 164 22.25 -1.34 4.64
CA GLN A 164 21.06 -1.45 5.48
C GLN A 164 19.75 -1.30 4.66
N LEU A 165 18.64 -1.68 5.28
CA LEU A 165 17.31 -1.74 4.64
C LEU A 165 16.80 -0.41 4.05
N SER A 166 17.41 0.74 4.34
CA SER A 166 16.92 2.09 3.98
C SER A 166 17.98 2.92 3.22
N ASN A 167 17.59 3.54 2.08
CA ASN A 167 18.45 4.48 1.33
C ASN A 167 18.11 5.92 1.74
N GLN A 168 19.09 6.70 2.21
CA GLN A 168 18.89 8.07 2.68
C GLN A 168 18.52 9.06 1.54
N PHE A 169 18.85 8.74 0.28
CA PHE A 169 18.63 9.59 -0.90
C PHE A 169 17.46 9.12 -1.79
N ALA A 170 16.53 8.35 -1.23
CA ALA A 170 15.36 7.83 -1.92
C ALA A 170 14.07 8.42 -1.34
N ALA A 171 13.96 9.75 -1.33
CA ALA A 171 12.82 10.44 -0.74
C ALA A 171 11.54 10.30 -1.60
N MET A 172 11.60 10.51 -2.92
CA MET A 172 10.40 10.46 -3.78
C MET A 172 10.29 9.16 -4.58
N PRO A 173 9.16 8.45 -4.55
CA PRO A 173 7.95 8.72 -3.77
C PRO A 173 8.02 8.16 -2.33
N SER A 174 7.18 8.67 -1.44
CA SER A 174 7.11 8.15 -0.07
C SER A 174 6.38 6.81 0.01
N LEU A 175 7.14 5.71 0.08
CA LEU A 175 6.58 4.37 0.28
C LEU A 175 5.86 4.24 1.63
N HIS A 176 6.38 4.89 2.68
CA HIS A 176 5.74 4.95 4.00
C HIS A 176 4.28 5.39 3.88
N PHE A 177 4.07 6.54 3.23
CA PHE A 177 2.75 7.09 3.00
C PHE A 177 1.93 6.25 2.01
N GLY A 178 2.52 5.83 0.88
CA GLY A 178 1.83 5.06 -0.15
C GLY A 178 1.24 3.74 0.37
N TRP A 179 1.97 3.00 1.19
CA TRP A 179 1.45 1.76 1.78
C TRP A 179 0.45 2.04 2.89
N ALA A 180 0.69 3.05 3.74
CA ALA A 180 -0.28 3.45 4.77
C ALA A 180 -1.63 3.83 4.15
N LEU A 181 -1.61 4.55 3.02
CA LEU A 181 -2.80 4.90 2.26
C LEU A 181 -3.45 3.67 1.64
N MET A 182 -2.68 2.74 1.07
CA MET A 182 -3.22 1.48 0.54
C MET A 182 -3.87 0.60 1.62
N VAL A 183 -3.26 0.52 2.82
CA VAL A 183 -3.85 -0.18 3.98
C VAL A 183 -5.19 0.46 4.33
N ALA A 184 -5.25 1.79 4.43
CA ALA A 184 -6.50 2.50 4.71
C ALA A 184 -7.57 2.27 3.64
N VAL A 185 -7.22 2.40 2.35
CA VAL A 185 -8.13 2.14 1.22
C VAL A 185 -8.63 0.70 1.25
N GLY A 186 -7.74 -0.28 1.44
CA GLY A 186 -8.12 -1.68 1.51
C GLY A 186 -9.08 -1.99 2.66
N LEU A 187 -8.85 -1.41 3.84
CA LEU A 187 -9.75 -1.54 4.98
C LEU A 187 -11.10 -0.84 4.74
N ILE A 188 -11.11 0.33 4.07
CA ILE A 188 -12.34 1.03 3.67
C ILE A 188 -13.18 0.21 2.69
N VAL A 189 -12.53 -0.43 1.71
CA VAL A 189 -13.19 -1.27 0.71
C VAL A 189 -13.87 -2.48 1.37
N VAL A 190 -13.20 -3.12 2.34
CA VAL A 190 -13.70 -4.33 3.01
C VAL A 190 -14.69 -4.01 4.15
N ALA A 191 -14.52 -2.89 4.85
CA ALA A 191 -15.38 -2.51 5.97
C ALA A 191 -16.78 -2.10 5.52
N ARG A 192 -17.77 -2.43 6.36
CA ARG A 192 -19.20 -2.13 6.12
C ARG A 192 -19.78 -1.05 7.03
N THR A 193 -18.98 -0.52 7.95
CA THR A 193 -19.44 0.45 8.96
C THR A 193 -19.25 1.88 8.47
N ARG A 194 -20.06 2.82 9.01
CA ARG A 194 -19.88 4.27 8.78
C ARG A 194 -18.52 4.78 9.25
N TRP A 195 -17.93 4.10 10.22
CA TRP A 195 -16.62 4.41 10.80
C TRP A 195 -15.43 4.00 9.93
N ARG A 196 -15.65 3.37 8.77
CA ARG A 196 -14.57 2.93 7.87
C ARG A 196 -13.61 4.06 7.47
N TRP A 197 -14.09 5.29 7.41
CA TRP A 197 -13.27 6.45 7.05
C TRP A 197 -12.23 6.80 8.12
N LEU A 198 -12.39 6.34 9.36
CA LEU A 198 -11.37 6.51 10.40
C LEU A 198 -10.05 5.83 10.04
N TRP A 199 -10.04 4.86 9.12
CA TRP A 199 -8.80 4.28 8.63
C TRP A 199 -7.90 5.29 7.91
N LEU A 200 -8.44 6.42 7.43
CA LEU A 200 -7.65 7.54 6.88
C LEU A 200 -6.79 8.25 7.94
N LEU A 201 -7.05 8.04 9.23
CA LEU A 201 -6.16 8.54 10.29
C LEU A 201 -4.76 7.94 10.17
N HIS A 202 -4.62 6.69 9.72
CA HIS A 202 -3.32 6.05 9.57
C HIS A 202 -2.40 6.76 8.56
N PRO A 203 -2.80 6.98 7.28
CA PRO A 203 -2.01 7.77 6.35
C PRO A 203 -1.87 9.24 6.76
N ALA A 204 -2.86 9.83 7.45
CA ALA A 204 -2.73 11.19 7.97
C ALA A 204 -1.63 11.31 9.03
N VAL A 205 -1.60 10.41 10.02
CA VAL A 205 -0.52 10.34 11.01
C VAL A 205 0.81 10.05 10.34
N THR A 206 0.84 9.14 9.37
CA THR A 206 2.06 8.84 8.60
C THR A 206 2.58 10.08 7.88
N LEU A 207 1.70 10.87 7.25
CA LEU A 207 2.05 12.12 6.57
C LEU A 207 2.67 13.14 7.52
N LEU A 208 2.03 13.35 8.68
CA LEU A 208 2.56 14.25 9.72
C LEU A 208 3.93 13.81 10.21
N VAL A 209 4.11 12.50 10.43
CA VAL A 209 5.38 11.93 10.87
C VAL A 209 6.47 12.13 9.82
N ILE A 210 6.23 11.78 8.55
CA ILE A 210 7.27 11.86 7.51
C ILE A 210 7.69 13.30 7.19
N VAL A 211 6.74 14.24 7.19
CA VAL A 211 7.00 15.66 6.94
C VAL A 211 7.65 16.29 8.16
N GLY A 212 7.10 16.07 9.36
CA GLY A 212 7.62 16.67 10.58
C GLY A 212 9.01 16.16 10.98
N THR A 213 9.35 14.91 10.67
CA THR A 213 10.71 14.37 10.83
C THR A 213 11.65 14.77 9.67
N ALA A 214 11.19 15.61 8.74
CA ALA A 214 11.91 16.09 7.57
C ALA A 214 12.50 14.95 6.71
N ASN A 215 11.79 13.81 6.69
CA ASN A 215 12.15 12.66 5.86
C ASN A 215 11.62 12.78 4.44
N HIS A 216 10.55 13.54 4.24
CA HIS A 216 9.86 13.67 2.96
C HIS A 216 9.30 15.08 2.76
N PHE A 217 9.25 15.50 1.50
CA PHE A 217 8.50 16.67 1.03
C PHE A 217 7.00 16.35 0.92
N TRP A 218 6.14 17.36 0.80
CA TRP A 218 4.72 17.13 0.48
C TRP A 218 4.53 16.50 -0.89
N LEU A 219 5.33 16.92 -1.87
CA LEU A 219 5.31 16.35 -3.22
C LEU A 219 5.61 14.85 -3.24
N ASP A 220 6.44 14.35 -2.32
CA ASP A 220 6.70 12.90 -2.20
C ASP A 220 5.42 12.11 -1.91
N ALA A 221 4.53 12.67 -1.07
CA ALA A 221 3.24 12.09 -0.73
C ALA A 221 2.21 12.25 -1.86
N LEU A 222 2.24 13.37 -2.58
CA LEU A 222 1.38 13.59 -3.75
C LEU A 222 1.71 12.61 -4.89
N VAL A 223 2.99 12.42 -5.19
CA VAL A 223 3.43 11.44 -6.20
C VAL A 223 3.08 10.02 -5.75
N ALA A 224 3.28 9.67 -4.48
CA ALA A 224 2.85 8.37 -3.95
C ALA A 224 1.33 8.15 -4.09
N THR A 225 0.53 9.19 -3.85
CA THR A 225 -0.93 9.17 -4.03
C THR A 225 -1.30 8.95 -5.48
N ALA A 226 -0.65 9.66 -6.41
CA ALA A 226 -0.91 9.54 -7.84
C ALA A 226 -0.57 8.13 -8.36
N LEU A 227 0.58 7.59 -7.97
CA LEU A 227 0.99 6.22 -8.33
C LEU A 227 0.02 5.17 -7.77
N LEU A 228 -0.43 5.35 -6.52
CA LEU A 228 -1.43 4.46 -5.93
C LEU A 228 -2.77 4.56 -6.66
N GLY A 229 -3.23 5.78 -6.97
CA GLY A 229 -4.45 6.01 -7.73
C GLY A 229 -4.43 5.33 -9.09
N LEU A 230 -3.31 5.44 -9.81
CA LEU A 230 -3.10 4.75 -11.09
C LEU A 230 -3.13 3.23 -10.92
N ALA A 231 -2.42 2.69 -9.93
CA ALA A 231 -2.41 1.25 -9.66
C ALA A 231 -3.80 0.72 -9.31
N LEU A 232 -4.58 1.47 -8.52
CA LEU A 232 -5.98 1.15 -8.18
C LEU A 232 -6.91 1.23 -9.39
N ALA A 233 -6.70 2.18 -10.30
CA ALA A 233 -7.47 2.28 -11.54
C ALA A 233 -7.22 1.09 -12.48
N LEU A 234 -5.98 0.61 -12.55
CA LEU A 234 -5.58 -0.55 -13.35
C LEU A 234 -5.97 -1.89 -12.72
N ALA A 235 -5.99 -1.98 -11.39
CA ALA A 235 -6.39 -3.17 -10.65
C ALA A 235 -7.72 -2.94 -9.93
N ARG A 236 -8.83 -3.29 -10.58
CA ARG A 236 -10.17 -3.19 -9.96
C ARG A 236 -10.29 -4.14 -8.76
N PRO A 237 -10.88 -3.68 -7.65
CA PRO A 237 -11.15 -4.55 -6.51
C PRO A 237 -12.14 -5.65 -6.90
N PRO A 238 -12.05 -6.84 -6.27
CA PRO A 238 -13.05 -7.88 -6.47
C PRO A 238 -14.44 -7.33 -6.21
N GLY A 239 -15.40 -7.65 -7.08
CA GLY A 239 -16.79 -7.28 -6.88
C GLY A 239 -17.26 -7.72 -5.50
N ARG A 240 -18.10 -6.90 -4.86
CA ARG A 240 -18.80 -7.33 -3.65
C ARG A 240 -19.66 -8.51 -4.08
N THR A 241 -19.26 -9.73 -3.74
CA THR A 241 -20.15 -10.88 -3.86
C THR A 241 -21.38 -10.53 -3.02
N ALA A 242 -22.47 -10.20 -3.70
CA ALA A 242 -23.79 -10.31 -3.11
C ALA A 242 -23.85 -11.77 -2.66
N SER A 243 -23.86 -11.99 -1.35
CA SER A 243 -24.31 -13.27 -0.80
C SER A 243 -25.61 -13.61 -1.52
N GLY A 244 -25.59 -14.68 -2.30
CA GLY A 244 -26.67 -15.04 -3.21
C GLY A 244 -28.01 -15.16 -2.49
N THR A 245 -28.81 -14.10 -2.56
CA THR A 245 -30.27 -14.18 -2.54
C THR A 245 -30.75 -13.80 -3.92
N GLY A 246 -30.38 -14.65 -4.88
CA GLY A 246 -30.70 -14.50 -6.28
C GLY A 246 -30.66 -15.86 -6.93
N ARG A 247 -31.43 -16.81 -6.36
CA ARG A 247 -31.82 -18.00 -7.10
C ARG A 247 -32.49 -17.46 -8.37
N PRO A 248 -31.97 -17.71 -9.59
CA PRO A 248 -32.82 -17.53 -10.76
C PRO A 248 -33.99 -18.46 -10.47
N ALA A 249 -35.18 -17.91 -10.27
CA ALA A 249 -36.38 -18.71 -10.28
C ALA A 249 -36.45 -19.29 -11.69
N THR A 250 -35.91 -20.49 -11.87
CA THR A 250 -36.24 -21.35 -12.99
C THR A 250 -37.75 -21.49 -12.93
N ARG A 251 -38.43 -20.69 -13.74
CA ARG A 251 -39.85 -20.81 -14.03
C ARG A 251 -40.10 -22.30 -14.29
N PRO A 252 -41.00 -22.97 -13.54
CA PRO A 252 -41.43 -24.30 -13.92
C PRO A 252 -41.97 -24.19 -15.34
N ALA A 253 -41.42 -24.95 -16.27
CA ALA A 253 -42.03 -25.13 -17.58
C ALA A 253 -43.46 -25.63 -17.36
N PRO A 254 -44.47 -25.11 -18.07
CA PRO A 254 -45.82 -25.63 -17.95
C PRO A 254 -45.80 -27.13 -18.26
N ALA A 255 -46.37 -27.92 -17.36
CA ALA A 255 -46.53 -29.34 -17.54
C ALA A 255 -47.23 -29.56 -18.88
N ARG A 256 -46.55 -30.24 -19.82
CA ARG A 256 -47.21 -30.76 -21.01
C ARG A 256 -48.28 -31.72 -20.51
N ASP A 257 -49.54 -31.38 -20.77
CA ASP A 257 -50.66 -32.30 -20.62
C ASP A 257 -50.29 -33.62 -21.28
N ARG A 258 -50.17 -34.65 -20.45
CA ARG A 258 -50.17 -36.03 -20.94
C ARG A 258 -51.58 -36.30 -21.44
N ALA A 259 -51.76 -36.20 -22.75
CA ALA A 259 -52.92 -36.77 -23.42
C ALA A 259 -52.99 -38.26 -23.06
N LEU A 260 -53.97 -38.61 -22.24
CA LEU A 260 -54.43 -39.97 -22.03
C LEU A 260 -55.01 -40.45 -23.36
N VAL A 261 -54.21 -41.14 -24.17
CA VAL A 261 -54.76 -41.95 -25.27
C VAL A 261 -55.19 -43.28 -24.65
N GLY A 262 -56.51 -43.46 -24.63
CA GLY A 262 -57.19 -44.60 -24.04
C GLY A 262 -56.87 -45.91 -24.73
N ALA A 263 -56.94 -46.98 -23.92
CA ALA A 263 -57.17 -48.33 -24.40
C ALA A 263 -58.58 -48.41 -25.00
N GLY A 264 -58.72 -49.02 -26.18
CA GLY A 264 -60.03 -49.23 -26.79
C GLY A 264 -60.02 -49.91 -28.15
N ARG A 265 -60.01 -51.25 -28.10
CA ARG A 265 -60.35 -52.27 -29.13
C ARG A 265 -59.28 -52.66 -30.15
#